data_AF-A0A368TMJ5-F1
#
_entry.id   AF-A0A368TMJ5-F1
#
_cell.length_a   1.000
_cell.length_b   1.000
_cell.length_c   1.000
_cell.angle_alpha   90.00
_cell.angle_beta   90.00
_cell.angle_gamma   90.00
#
_symmetry.space_group_name_H-M   'P 1'
#
loop_
_entity.id
_entity.type
_entity.pdbx_description
1 polymer ?
#
loop_
_entity_poly.entity_id
_entity_poly.type
_entity_poly.pdbx_seq_one_letter_code
_entity_poly.pdbx_strand_id
1 'polypeptide(L)'
;MVEVFSREAPGASMFTAQCQVLDMKPVLSDIPCIKNEQLTLWQADRDAWRRDHPLMAMLADGLALVPVLDDRLATATTDGQSLFFNAAYSAGLNATTRAFLQAHLVWHCVAGHLHEKPHLDGHRWHLACDHEVNALLMLQGFPVCEDTVLFPSRMKQSANDVYDWLSGHPALEREVSLDQLPCLPLASSSLPNAWQRATDPDYRPQPLNEQVESGWQHQAIQAAHHCQTPLDSSGSLPGFLIT
;
A
#
# COMPACT_ATOMS: atom_id res chain seq x y z
N MET A 1 30.21 -21.74 -45.05
CA MET A 1 28.87 -22.13 -45.54
C MET A 1 28.19 -22.83 -44.36
N VAL A 2 27.48 -22.19 -43.43
CA VAL A 2 26.39 -21.17 -43.49
C VAL A 2 25.23 -21.59 -44.38
N GLU A 3 24.13 -22.01 -43.74
CA GLU A 3 22.71 -21.59 -43.87
C GLU A 3 21.89 -22.55 -42.96
N VAL A 4 21.44 -22.18 -41.75
CA VAL A 4 20.29 -21.32 -41.39
C VAL A 4 19.03 -21.64 -42.20
N PHE A 5 18.06 -22.33 -41.59
CA PHE A 5 16.64 -22.04 -41.81
C PHE A 5 15.82 -22.37 -40.55
N SER A 6 15.30 -21.29 -39.97
CA SER A 6 14.31 -21.22 -38.90
C SER A 6 13.01 -21.90 -39.30
N ARG A 7 12.32 -22.48 -38.31
CA ARG A 7 10.85 -22.58 -38.30
C ARG A 7 10.34 -22.13 -36.94
N GLU A 8 9.85 -20.90 -36.93
CA GLU A 8 9.05 -20.31 -35.85
C GLU A 8 7.71 -21.04 -35.75
N ALA A 9 7.25 -21.26 -34.51
CA ALA A 9 5.87 -21.67 -34.22
C ALA A 9 5.04 -20.41 -33.87
N PRO A 10 3.79 -20.31 -34.36
CA PRO A 10 2.97 -19.11 -34.25
C PRO A 10 2.41 -18.90 -32.84
N GLY A 11 2.20 -17.63 -32.51
CA GLY A 11 1.98 -17.09 -31.18
C GLY A 11 0.77 -17.65 -30.44
N ALA A 12 1.00 -17.99 -29.17
CA ALA A 12 -0.02 -18.02 -28.15
C ALA A 12 -0.09 -16.63 -27.49
N SER A 13 -0.88 -15.76 -28.11
CA SER A 13 -1.46 -14.60 -27.42
C SER A 13 -2.57 -15.14 -26.51
N MET A 14 -2.38 -15.09 -25.20
CA MET A 14 -3.47 -15.25 -24.24
C MET A 14 -3.31 -14.25 -23.10
N PHE A 15 -4.12 -13.20 -23.19
CA PHE A 15 -4.75 -12.45 -22.10
C PHE A 15 -3.84 -11.96 -20.97
N THR A 16 -3.10 -10.89 -21.25
CA THR A 16 -2.85 -9.86 -20.24
C THR A 16 -4.19 -9.17 -19.94
N ALA A 17 -4.78 -9.44 -18.77
CA ALA A 17 -5.81 -8.57 -18.21
C ALA A 17 -5.11 -7.29 -17.74
N GLN A 18 -4.77 -6.41 -18.69
CA GLN A 18 -4.54 -5.01 -18.36
C GLN A 18 -5.82 -4.51 -17.71
N CYS A 19 -5.76 -4.22 -16.41
CA CYS A 19 -6.69 -3.29 -15.80
C CYS A 19 -6.44 -1.95 -16.49
N GLN A 20 -7.07 -1.77 -17.65
CA GLN A 20 -7.07 -0.50 -18.35
C GLN A 20 -7.74 0.46 -17.39
N VAL A 21 -6.95 1.41 -16.88
CA VAL A 21 -7.46 2.63 -16.28
C VAL A 21 -8.38 3.23 -17.35
N LEU A 22 -9.69 3.02 -17.19
CA LEU A 22 -10.66 3.60 -18.09
C LEU A 22 -10.48 5.10 -17.94
N ASP A 23 -10.12 5.77 -19.05
CA ASP A 23 -10.07 7.22 -19.21
C ASP A 23 -11.49 7.82 -19.10
N MET A 24 -12.19 7.55 -18.00
CA MET A 24 -13.42 8.21 -17.63
C MET A 24 -13.03 9.40 -16.78
N LYS A 25 -12.77 10.54 -17.42
CA LYS A 25 -12.78 11.81 -16.70
C LYS A 25 -14.18 11.99 -16.11
N PRO A 26 -14.34 11.97 -14.77
CA PRO A 26 -15.65 12.15 -14.17
C PRO A 26 -16.19 13.52 -14.56
N VAL A 27 -17.48 13.57 -14.92
CA VAL A 27 -18.17 14.85 -15.13
C VAL A 27 -18.10 15.60 -13.80
N LEU A 28 -17.76 16.90 -13.83
CA LEU A 28 -17.50 17.70 -12.62
C LEU A 28 -18.63 17.67 -11.57
N SER A 29 -19.88 17.38 -11.99
CA SER A 29 -21.04 17.20 -11.10
C SER A 29 -20.98 15.94 -10.23
N ASP A 30 -20.19 14.94 -10.63
CA ASP A 30 -20.19 13.59 -10.04
C ASP A 30 -19.05 13.42 -9.03
N ILE A 31 -18.18 14.44 -8.90
CA ILE A 31 -17.00 14.42 -8.03
C ILE A 31 -17.35 14.20 -6.55
N PRO A 32 -18.28 14.96 -5.93
CA PRO A 32 -18.68 14.67 -4.55
C PRO A 32 -19.35 13.30 -4.38
N CYS A 33 -20.04 12.83 -5.43
CA CYS A 33 -20.75 11.55 -5.42
C CYS A 33 -19.76 10.38 -5.34
N ILE A 34 -18.76 10.33 -6.23
CA ILE A 34 -17.78 9.25 -6.25
C ILE A 34 -16.91 9.24 -4.99
N LYS A 35 -16.50 10.41 -4.47
CA LYS A 35 -15.72 10.49 -3.23
C LYS A 35 -16.49 9.90 -2.03
N ASN A 36 -17.77 10.24 -1.90
CA ASN A 36 -18.61 9.73 -0.81
C ASN A 36 -18.93 8.25 -0.95
N GLU A 37 -19.19 7.78 -2.18
CA GLU A 37 -19.42 6.36 -2.46
C GLU A 37 -18.19 5.54 -2.08
N GLN A 38 -17.01 5.93 -2.56
CA GLN A 38 -15.78 5.20 -2.26
C GLN A 38 -15.42 5.26 -0.77
N LEU A 39 -15.61 6.41 -0.11
CA LEU A 39 -15.43 6.51 1.34
C LEU A 39 -16.33 5.53 2.10
N THR A 40 -17.60 5.41 1.69
CA THR A 40 -18.54 4.46 2.30
C THR A 40 -18.05 3.02 2.15
N LEU A 41 -17.49 2.66 1.00
CA LEU A 41 -16.93 1.32 0.76
C LEU A 41 -15.70 1.04 1.62
N TRP A 42 -14.78 2.00 1.75
CA TRP A 42 -13.60 1.86 2.63
C TRP A 42 -13.97 1.79 4.12
N GLN A 43 -15.05 2.47 4.53
CA GLN A 43 -15.59 2.36 5.88
C GLN A 43 -16.24 0.99 6.12
N ALA A 44 -16.98 0.46 5.14
CA ALA A 44 -17.59 -0.85 5.22
C ALA A 44 -16.55 -1.98 5.37
N ASP A 45 -15.37 -1.86 4.74
CA ASP A 45 -14.27 -2.80 4.93
C ASP A 45 -13.76 -2.80 6.38
N ARG A 46 -13.58 -1.61 6.98
CA ARG A 46 -13.21 -1.47 8.39
C ARG A 46 -14.29 -2.03 9.31
N ASP A 47 -15.57 -1.82 9.00
CA ASP A 47 -16.71 -2.38 9.74
C ASP A 47 -16.71 -3.91 9.70
N ALA A 48 -16.31 -4.52 8.58
CA ALA A 48 -16.11 -5.97 8.48
C ALA A 48 -14.95 -6.43 9.36
N TRP A 49 -13.81 -5.73 9.33
CA TRP A 49 -12.67 -6.06 10.18
C TRP A 49 -12.97 -5.98 11.68
N ARG A 50 -13.87 -5.11 12.14
CA ARG A 50 -14.25 -5.11 13.57
C ARG A 50 -14.76 -6.47 14.05
N ARG A 51 -15.30 -7.30 13.15
CA ARG A 51 -15.72 -8.68 13.46
C ARG A 51 -14.60 -9.68 13.19
N ASP A 52 -13.98 -9.59 12.02
CA ASP A 52 -13.14 -10.68 11.49
C ASP A 52 -11.64 -10.49 11.83
N HIS A 53 -11.20 -9.24 12.00
CA HIS A 53 -9.81 -8.84 12.26
C HIS A 53 -9.73 -7.62 13.21
N PRO A 54 -10.13 -7.76 14.50
CA PRO A 54 -10.30 -6.62 15.40
C PRO A 54 -9.02 -5.80 15.61
N LEU A 55 -7.84 -6.44 15.60
CA LEU A 55 -6.56 -5.75 15.66
C LEU A 55 -6.36 -4.82 14.47
N MET A 56 -6.67 -5.29 13.26
CA MET A 56 -6.61 -4.45 12.05
C MET A 56 -7.58 -3.28 12.13
N ALA A 57 -8.82 -3.51 12.60
CA ALA A 57 -9.79 -2.44 12.73
C ALA A 57 -9.32 -1.35 13.71
N MET A 58 -8.77 -1.73 14.88
CA MET A 58 -8.23 -0.79 15.85
C MET A 58 -7.04 0.02 15.32
N LEU A 59 -6.15 -0.62 14.58
CA LEU A 59 -5.03 0.07 13.93
C LEU A 59 -5.53 1.03 12.85
N ALA A 60 -6.46 0.58 12.00
CA ALA A 60 -7.04 1.38 10.94
C ALA A 60 -7.84 2.59 11.46
N ASP A 61 -8.51 2.48 12.61
CA ASP A 61 -9.25 3.57 13.25
C ASP A 61 -8.32 4.74 13.65
N GLY A 62 -7.00 4.53 13.77
CA GLY A 62 -6.02 5.60 13.96
C GLY A 62 -5.72 6.43 12.71
N LEU A 63 -6.20 6.03 11.53
CA LEU A 63 -5.99 6.73 10.26
C LEU A 63 -7.30 7.29 9.72
N ALA A 64 -7.32 8.59 9.42
CA ALA A 64 -8.42 9.21 8.71
C ALA A 64 -8.53 8.68 7.27
N LEU A 65 -9.74 8.49 6.75
CA LEU A 65 -9.97 8.13 5.36
C LEU A 65 -10.24 9.38 4.53
N VAL A 66 -9.42 9.62 3.51
CA VAL A 66 -9.50 10.81 2.67
C VAL A 66 -9.58 10.42 1.20
N PRO A 67 -10.79 10.27 0.62
CA PRO A 67 -10.94 10.12 -0.81
C PRO A 67 -10.47 11.41 -1.51
N VAL A 68 -9.76 11.29 -2.62
CA VAL A 68 -9.28 12.44 -3.41
C VAL A 68 -9.46 12.20 -4.91
N LEU A 69 -9.47 13.28 -5.69
CA LEU A 69 -9.29 13.26 -7.15
C LEU A 69 -8.20 14.25 -7.53
N ASP A 70 -6.95 13.83 -7.39
CA ASP A 70 -5.78 14.67 -7.60
C ASP A 70 -4.74 13.92 -8.46
N ASP A 71 -4.24 14.54 -9.52
CA ASP A 71 -3.25 13.94 -10.44
C ASP A 71 -1.92 13.58 -9.73
N ARG A 72 -1.68 14.16 -8.54
CA ARG A 72 -0.55 13.83 -7.67
C ARG A 72 -0.66 12.45 -7.00
N LEU A 73 -1.85 11.87 -6.96
CA LEU A 73 -2.13 10.56 -6.39
C LEU A 73 -2.94 9.73 -7.40
N ALA A 74 -2.26 8.84 -8.12
CA ALA A 74 -2.87 7.92 -9.06
C ALA A 74 -3.56 6.73 -8.37
N THR A 75 -3.03 6.24 -7.23
CA THR A 75 -3.56 5.07 -6.52
C THR A 75 -3.98 5.43 -5.09
N ALA A 76 -3.20 5.05 -4.08
CA ALA A 76 -3.41 5.35 -2.67
C ALA A 76 -2.05 5.52 -1.96
N THR A 77 -2.05 6.19 -0.82
CA THR A 77 -0.84 6.38 0.01
C THR A 77 -1.24 6.69 1.45
N THR A 78 -0.25 6.77 2.34
CA THR A 78 -0.43 7.15 3.74
C THR A 78 0.65 8.14 4.16
N ASP A 79 0.29 9.10 5.00
CA ASP A 79 1.25 9.96 5.72
C ASP A 79 1.41 9.56 7.20
N GLY A 80 0.85 8.41 7.58
CA GLY A 80 0.83 7.93 8.96
C GLY A 80 -0.27 8.54 9.83
N GLN A 81 -1.06 9.50 9.32
CA GLN A 81 -2.24 10.05 10.01
C GLN A 81 -3.52 9.89 9.18
N SER A 82 -3.39 9.88 7.86
CA SER A 82 -4.47 9.72 6.91
C SER A 82 -4.10 8.71 5.83
N LEU A 83 -5.07 7.90 5.41
CA LEU A 83 -5.04 7.15 4.17
C LEU A 83 -5.69 7.99 3.09
N PHE A 84 -4.88 8.41 2.12
CA PHE A 84 -5.37 9.08 0.91
C PHE A 84 -5.55 8.06 -0.18
N PHE A 85 -6.66 8.13 -0.91
CA PHE A 85 -6.90 7.24 -2.05
C PHE A 85 -7.63 7.97 -3.17
N ASN A 86 -7.19 7.74 -4.39
CA ASN A 86 -7.84 8.27 -5.57
C ASN A 86 -9.18 7.57 -5.77
N ALA A 87 -10.28 8.33 -5.73
CA ALA A 87 -11.62 7.78 -5.80
C ALA A 87 -11.91 7.12 -7.17
N ALA A 88 -11.32 7.60 -8.26
CA ALA A 88 -11.47 6.98 -9.58
C ALA A 88 -10.73 5.64 -9.66
N TYR A 89 -9.53 5.55 -9.08
CA TYR A 89 -8.80 4.28 -8.94
C TYR A 89 -9.55 3.29 -8.05
N SER A 90 -10.01 3.74 -6.88
CA SER A 90 -10.78 2.92 -5.92
C SER A 90 -12.04 2.32 -6.55
N ALA A 91 -12.71 3.06 -7.44
CA ALA A 91 -13.92 2.58 -8.11
C ALA A 91 -13.67 1.36 -9.02
N GLY A 92 -12.42 1.15 -9.47
CA GLY A 92 -12.01 -0.03 -10.21
C GLY A 92 -11.66 -1.25 -9.35
N LEU A 93 -11.55 -1.09 -8.03
CA LEU A 93 -11.14 -2.16 -7.12
C LEU A 93 -12.34 -3.00 -6.68
N ASN A 94 -12.15 -4.32 -6.66
CA ASN A 94 -13.06 -5.21 -5.94
C ASN A 94 -12.86 -5.08 -4.42
N ALA A 95 -13.81 -5.61 -3.63
CA ALA A 95 -13.78 -5.48 -2.17
C ALA A 95 -12.54 -6.13 -1.53
N THR A 96 -12.09 -7.28 -2.04
CA THR A 96 -10.90 -7.97 -1.54
C THR A 96 -9.64 -7.13 -1.74
N THR A 97 -9.46 -6.55 -2.93
CA THR A 97 -8.31 -5.71 -3.25
C THR A 97 -8.31 -4.40 -2.48
N ARG A 98 -9.48 -3.77 -2.33
CA ARG A 98 -9.60 -2.54 -1.54
C ARG A 98 -9.27 -2.77 -0.06
N ALA A 99 -9.81 -3.84 0.53
CA ALA A 99 -9.48 -4.21 1.90
C ALA A 99 -7.99 -4.53 2.05
N PHE A 100 -7.41 -5.32 1.14
CA PHE A 100 -5.98 -5.64 1.16
C PHE A 100 -5.10 -4.38 1.08
N LEU A 101 -5.39 -3.48 0.13
CA LEU A 101 -4.68 -2.20 0.00
C LEU A 101 -4.75 -1.36 1.28
N GLN A 102 -5.93 -1.29 1.89
CA GLN A 102 -6.10 -0.56 3.15
C GLN A 102 -5.27 -1.19 4.28
N ALA A 103 -5.27 -2.53 4.40
CA ALA A 103 -4.50 -3.23 5.42
C ALA A 103 -2.99 -3.08 5.18
N HIS A 104 -2.57 -3.11 3.92
CA HIS A 104 -1.20 -2.87 3.49
C HIS A 104 -0.72 -1.49 3.97
N LEU A 105 -1.45 -0.42 3.65
CA LEU A 105 -1.09 0.94 4.07
C LEU A 105 -1.06 1.12 5.60
N VAL A 106 -1.95 0.44 6.34
CA VAL A 106 -1.91 0.42 7.82
C VAL A 106 -0.62 -0.22 8.31
N TRP A 107 -0.19 -1.34 7.72
CA TRP A 107 1.04 -2.01 8.12
C TRP A 107 2.31 -1.27 7.72
N HIS A 108 2.30 -0.47 6.64
CA HIS A 108 3.40 0.47 6.38
C HIS A 108 3.59 1.43 7.56
N CYS A 109 2.50 1.89 8.18
CA CYS A 109 2.58 2.74 9.37
C CYS A 109 3.18 1.98 10.56
N VAL A 110 2.69 0.76 10.83
CA VAL A 110 3.17 -0.07 11.94
C VAL A 110 4.64 -0.47 11.79
N ALA A 111 5.09 -0.77 10.58
CA ALA A 111 6.46 -1.15 10.27
C ALA A 111 7.43 0.04 10.17
N GLY A 112 6.94 1.28 10.25
CA GLY A 112 7.77 2.48 10.07
C GLY A 112 8.24 2.69 8.61
N HIS A 113 7.54 2.09 7.64
CA HIS A 113 7.82 2.22 6.21
C HIS A 113 7.18 3.48 5.60
N LEU A 114 7.24 4.59 6.34
CA LEU A 114 6.60 5.86 5.95
C LEU A 114 7.61 6.87 5.35
N HIS A 115 8.90 6.55 5.37
CA HIS A 115 9.96 7.41 4.87
C HIS A 115 10.68 6.78 3.68
N GLU A 116 10.97 7.61 2.67
CA GLU A 116 12.08 7.32 1.79
C GLU A 116 13.39 7.43 2.56
N LYS A 117 14.29 6.46 2.37
CA LYS A 117 15.63 6.50 2.98
C LYS A 117 16.57 7.28 2.06
N PRO A 118 17.19 8.38 2.53
CA PRO A 118 18.19 9.09 1.76
C PRO A 118 19.30 8.14 1.33
N HIS A 119 19.77 8.27 0.09
CA HIS A 119 20.83 7.44 -0.53
C HIS A 119 20.43 6.03 -0.97
N LEU A 120 19.19 5.60 -0.75
CA LEU A 120 18.67 4.37 -1.34
C LEU A 120 18.01 4.62 -2.69
N ASP A 121 17.93 3.57 -3.51
CA ASP A 121 17.05 3.57 -4.67
C ASP A 121 15.60 3.48 -4.16
N GLY A 122 14.81 4.53 -4.40
CA GLY A 122 13.47 4.67 -3.82
C GLY A 122 12.50 3.58 -4.27
N HIS A 123 12.53 3.22 -5.56
CA HIS A 123 11.66 2.17 -6.10
C HIS A 123 12.02 0.81 -5.51
N ARG A 124 13.31 0.46 -5.47
CA ARG A 124 13.78 -0.78 -4.83
C ARG A 124 13.46 -0.83 -3.34
N TRP A 125 13.62 0.29 -2.64
CA TRP A 125 13.27 0.38 -1.21
C TRP A 125 11.78 0.17 -1.00
N HIS A 126 10.94 0.76 -1.84
CA HIS A 126 9.50 0.55 -1.78
C HIS A 126 9.12 -0.91 -1.97
N LEU A 127 9.62 -1.56 -3.03
CA LEU A 127 9.34 -2.98 -3.27
C LEU A 127 9.77 -3.90 -2.12
N ALA A 128 10.85 -3.54 -1.42
CA ALA A 128 11.29 -4.28 -0.25
C ALA A 128 10.35 -4.11 0.94
N CYS A 129 9.89 -2.89 1.20
CA CYS A 129 8.87 -2.58 2.21
C CYS A 129 7.55 -3.30 1.90
N ASP A 130 7.09 -3.23 0.64
CA ASP A 130 5.85 -3.85 0.19
C ASP A 130 5.91 -5.35 0.39
N HIS A 131 7.01 -6.00 -0.02
CA HIS A 131 7.18 -7.43 0.18
C HIS A 131 7.09 -7.82 1.66
N GLU A 132 7.77 -7.09 2.55
CA GLU A 132 7.72 -7.39 4.00
C GLU A 132 6.30 -7.30 4.55
N VAL A 133 5.58 -6.21 4.21
CA VAL A 133 4.20 -5.98 4.62
C VAL A 133 3.25 -7.03 4.03
N ASN A 134 3.36 -7.30 2.72
CA ASN A 134 2.51 -8.25 2.02
C ASN A 134 2.74 -9.69 2.52
N ALA A 135 4.00 -10.06 2.78
CA ALA A 135 4.35 -11.35 3.37
C ALA A 135 3.75 -11.52 4.76
N LEU A 136 3.79 -10.47 5.59
CA LEU A 136 3.14 -10.49 6.90
C LEU A 136 1.61 -10.63 6.77
N LEU A 137 0.98 -9.85 5.89
CA LEU A 137 -0.48 -9.90 5.70
C LEU A 137 -0.93 -11.27 5.23
N MET A 138 -0.20 -11.87 4.28
CA MET A 138 -0.44 -13.23 3.82
C MET A 138 -0.33 -14.25 4.97
N LEU A 139 0.68 -14.13 5.83
CA LEU A 139 0.84 -15.00 7.01
C LEU A 139 -0.27 -14.82 8.06
N GLN A 140 -0.88 -13.64 8.11
CA GLN A 140 -2.05 -13.34 8.96
C GLN A 140 -3.38 -13.80 8.34
N GLY A 141 -3.35 -14.40 7.14
CA GLY A 141 -4.53 -14.92 6.46
C GLY A 141 -5.30 -13.89 5.66
N PHE A 142 -4.73 -12.70 5.41
CA PHE A 142 -5.33 -11.75 4.48
C PHE A 142 -5.24 -12.29 3.04
N PRO A 143 -6.34 -12.23 2.27
CA PRO A 143 -6.32 -12.61 0.87
C PRO A 143 -5.45 -11.63 0.08
N VAL A 144 -4.32 -12.11 -0.42
CA VAL A 144 -3.45 -11.34 -1.32
C VAL A 144 -4.09 -11.18 -2.69
N CYS A 145 -3.83 -10.05 -3.34
CA CYS A 145 -4.33 -9.78 -4.68
C CYS A 145 -3.43 -10.43 -5.74
N GLU A 146 -4.00 -10.66 -6.93
CA GLU A 146 -3.19 -10.91 -8.11
C GLU A 146 -2.23 -9.71 -8.31
N ASP A 147 -1.00 -10.01 -8.72
CA ASP A 147 0.09 -9.04 -8.91
C ASP A 147 0.59 -8.31 -7.64
N THR A 148 0.28 -8.82 -6.45
CA THR A 148 0.88 -8.33 -5.20
C THR A 148 2.40 -8.55 -5.21
N VAL A 149 3.18 -7.50 -4.93
CA VAL A 149 4.64 -7.59 -4.76
C VAL A 149 4.95 -8.58 -3.64
N LEU A 150 5.46 -9.74 -4.01
CA LEU A 150 5.80 -10.82 -3.09
C LEU A 150 6.86 -11.72 -3.71
N PHE A 151 7.95 -11.94 -2.98
CA PHE A 151 9.08 -12.76 -3.39
C PHE A 151 9.12 -14.02 -2.51
N PRO A 152 8.56 -15.17 -2.95
CA PRO A 152 8.39 -16.34 -2.09
C PRO A 152 9.68 -16.87 -1.45
N SER A 153 10.84 -16.69 -2.10
CA SER A 153 12.15 -17.08 -1.56
C SER A 153 12.65 -16.17 -0.42
N ARG A 154 11.95 -15.07 -0.15
CA ARG A 154 12.29 -14.02 0.82
C ARG A 154 11.23 -13.85 1.90
N MET A 155 10.33 -14.83 2.05
CA MET A 155 9.33 -14.81 3.12
C MET A 155 9.99 -14.65 4.50
N LYS A 156 9.40 -13.79 5.35
CA LYS A 156 9.87 -13.48 6.71
C LYS A 156 11.25 -12.80 6.79
N GLN A 157 11.77 -12.28 5.67
CA GLN A 157 12.96 -11.42 5.68
C GLN A 157 12.56 -9.96 5.85
N SER A 158 13.44 -9.16 6.45
CA SER A 158 13.21 -7.74 6.65
C SER A 158 13.29 -6.96 5.33
N ALA A 159 12.71 -5.77 5.26
CA ALA A 159 12.85 -4.87 4.10
C ALA A 159 14.32 -4.57 3.80
N ASN A 160 15.21 -4.50 4.79
CA ASN A 160 16.64 -4.31 4.54
C ASN A 160 17.26 -5.52 3.83
N ASP A 161 16.99 -6.75 4.30
CA ASP A 161 17.50 -7.97 3.67
C ASP A 161 16.96 -8.15 2.25
N VAL A 162 15.68 -7.82 2.05
CA VAL A 162 15.01 -7.89 0.75
C VAL A 162 15.57 -6.84 -0.19
N TYR A 163 15.79 -5.60 0.28
CA TYR A 163 16.39 -4.52 -0.49
C TYR A 163 17.78 -4.89 -1.01
N ASP A 164 18.63 -5.46 -0.14
CA ASP A 164 19.96 -5.92 -0.53
C ASP A 164 19.88 -7.04 -1.57
N TRP A 165 18.95 -7.99 -1.40
CA TRP A 165 18.72 -9.04 -2.37
C TRP A 165 18.22 -8.51 -3.72
N LEU A 166 17.34 -7.50 -3.72
CA LEU A 166 16.77 -6.91 -4.92
C LEU A 166 17.81 -6.22 -5.81
N SER A 167 19.01 -5.93 -5.29
CA SER A 167 20.13 -5.44 -6.11
C SER A 167 20.50 -6.37 -7.27
N GLY A 168 20.24 -7.68 -7.13
CA GLY A 168 20.43 -8.69 -8.17
C GLY A 168 19.15 -9.11 -8.88
N HIS A 169 18.01 -8.44 -8.66
CA HIS A 169 16.74 -8.82 -9.25
C HIS A 169 16.71 -8.50 -10.76
N PRO A 170 16.48 -9.50 -11.64
CA PRO A 170 16.67 -9.33 -13.08
C PRO A 170 15.60 -8.48 -13.79
N ALA A 171 14.50 -8.16 -13.10
CA ALA A 171 13.35 -7.46 -13.69
C ALA A 171 12.66 -6.54 -12.67
N LEU A 172 13.46 -5.80 -11.88
CA LEU A 172 12.95 -4.90 -10.85
C LEU A 172 11.90 -3.93 -11.41
N GLU A 173 12.14 -3.38 -12.60
CA GLU A 173 11.29 -2.37 -13.25
C GLU A 173 9.92 -2.90 -13.70
N ARG A 174 9.72 -4.23 -13.68
CA ARG A 174 8.43 -4.85 -13.99
C ARG A 174 7.55 -5.02 -12.76
N GLU A 175 8.13 -4.92 -11.57
CA GLU A 175 7.39 -5.00 -10.32
C GLU A 175 6.67 -3.68 -10.07
N VAL A 176 5.37 -3.77 -9.79
CA VAL A 176 4.48 -2.62 -9.63
C VAL A 176 3.80 -2.70 -8.27
N SER A 177 4.01 -1.68 -7.46
CA SER A 177 3.31 -1.50 -6.18
C SER A 177 1.83 -1.18 -6.40
N LEU A 178 0.98 -1.67 -5.49
CA LEU A 178 -0.47 -1.39 -5.51
C LEU A 178 -0.77 0.06 -5.07
N ASP A 179 0.10 0.60 -4.23
CA ASP A 179 0.06 1.94 -3.70
C ASP A 179 1.18 2.81 -4.29
N GLN A 180 1.21 4.07 -3.88
CA GLN A 180 2.29 4.99 -4.17
C GLN A 180 3.08 5.23 -2.89
N LEU A 181 4.40 5.28 -3.05
CA LEU A 181 5.33 5.66 -1.98
C LEU A 181 4.75 6.81 -1.15
N PRO A 182 4.86 6.75 0.19
CA PRO A 182 4.54 7.86 1.07
C PRO A 182 5.12 9.13 0.48
N CYS A 183 4.30 10.19 0.44
CA CYS A 183 4.47 11.35 -0.44
C CYS A 183 5.91 11.53 -0.96
N LEU A 184 6.08 11.34 -2.28
CA LEU A 184 7.25 11.73 -3.07
C LEU A 184 7.95 12.93 -2.43
N PRO A 185 9.30 12.98 -2.43
CA PRO A 185 10.02 14.06 -1.78
C PRO A 185 9.49 15.39 -2.32
N LEU A 186 8.74 16.11 -1.48
CA LEU A 186 8.53 17.54 -1.63
C LEU A 186 9.90 18.28 -1.65
N ALA A 187 10.97 17.57 -1.32
CA ALA A 187 12.37 17.91 -1.56
C ALA A 187 12.89 17.44 -2.94
N SER A 188 12.26 17.87 -4.03
CA SER A 188 13.07 18.32 -5.17
C SER A 188 12.53 19.65 -5.63
N SER A 189 13.40 20.64 -5.72
CA SER A 189 13.20 21.92 -6.40
C SER A 189 12.98 21.76 -7.91
N SER A 190 12.44 20.61 -8.33
CA SER A 190 12.35 20.10 -9.70
C SER A 190 10.97 19.51 -10.01
N LEU A 191 9.98 19.67 -9.14
CA LEU A 191 8.59 19.45 -9.54
C LEU A 191 8.17 20.57 -10.51
N PRO A 192 7.64 20.27 -11.71
CA PRO A 192 7.08 21.28 -12.59
C PRO A 192 6.04 22.12 -11.80
N ASN A 193 5.98 23.44 -12.00
CA ASN A 193 5.09 24.35 -11.26
C ASN A 193 3.61 23.90 -11.18
N ALA A 194 3.17 23.00 -12.07
CA ALA A 194 1.85 22.35 -12.02
C ALA A 194 1.61 21.49 -10.78
N TRP A 195 2.64 20.90 -10.17
CA TRP A 195 2.53 19.97 -9.03
C TRP A 195 2.63 20.66 -7.65
N GLN A 196 2.84 21.99 -7.63
CA GLN A 196 2.95 22.78 -6.40
C GLN A 196 1.60 23.21 -5.81
N ARG A 197 0.49 23.00 -6.52
CA ARG A 197 -0.86 23.28 -6.02
C ARG A 197 -1.71 22.03 -6.13
N ALA A 198 -2.24 21.60 -4.99
CA ALA A 198 -3.27 20.57 -4.94
C ALA A 198 -4.43 20.92 -5.84
N THR A 199 -4.81 19.99 -6.71
CA THR A 199 -6.02 20.15 -7.54
C THR A 199 -7.24 19.82 -6.68
N ASP A 200 -7.12 18.80 -5.82
CA ASP A 200 -8.14 18.49 -4.81
C ASP A 200 -7.77 19.18 -3.48
N PRO A 201 -8.62 20.06 -2.92
CA PRO A 201 -8.34 20.72 -1.66
C PRO A 201 -8.21 19.76 -0.47
N ASP A 202 -8.69 18.52 -0.57
CA ASP A 202 -8.60 17.51 0.48
C ASP A 202 -7.26 16.75 0.44
N TYR A 203 -6.53 16.75 -0.68
CA TYR A 203 -5.24 16.07 -0.77
C TYR A 203 -4.11 16.91 -0.17
N ARG A 204 -3.95 16.80 1.16
CA ARG A 204 -2.97 17.55 1.97
C ARG A 204 -2.12 16.59 2.84
N PRO A 205 -1.26 15.76 2.23
CA PRO A 205 -0.36 14.91 3.01
C PRO A 205 0.52 15.78 3.92
N GLN A 206 0.68 15.36 5.16
CA GLN A 206 1.51 16.05 6.13
C GLN A 206 2.94 15.50 6.11
N PRO A 207 3.96 16.32 6.37
CA PRO A 207 5.30 15.81 6.57
C PRO A 207 5.31 14.89 7.79
N LEU A 208 6.01 13.77 7.66
CA LEU A 208 6.17 12.85 8.76
C LEU A 208 7.00 13.51 9.88
N ASN A 209 6.55 13.30 11.11
CA ASN A 209 7.23 13.75 12.31
C ASN A 209 7.49 12.55 13.24
N GLU A 210 8.49 12.69 14.12
CA GLU A 210 8.92 11.63 15.04
C GLU A 210 7.78 11.15 15.96
N GLN A 211 6.80 12.00 16.26
CA GLN A 211 5.67 11.64 17.14
C GLN A 211 4.71 10.67 16.45
N VAL A 212 4.46 10.84 15.15
CA VAL A 212 3.63 9.92 14.37
C VAL A 212 4.34 8.58 14.25
N GLU A 213 5.62 8.56 13.88
CA GLU A 213 6.39 7.33 13.71
C GLU A 213 6.51 6.53 15.02
N SER A 214 6.90 7.18 16.12
CA SER A 214 6.95 6.53 17.44
C SER A 214 5.56 6.19 18.01
N GLY A 215 4.51 6.90 17.58
CA GLY A 215 3.13 6.64 17.96
C GLY A 215 2.62 5.29 17.47
N TRP A 216 2.99 4.90 16.25
CA TRP A 216 2.51 3.66 15.62
C TRP A 216 2.96 2.39 16.35
N GLN A 217 4.22 2.34 16.80
CA GLN A 217 4.70 1.20 17.60
C GLN A 217 3.92 1.07 18.91
N HIS A 218 3.70 2.18 19.61
CA HIS A 218 2.91 2.19 20.84
C HIS A 218 1.46 1.78 20.60
N GLN A 219 0.84 2.31 19.55
CA GLN A 219 -0.54 1.98 19.18
C GLN A 219 -0.68 0.50 18.81
N ALA A 220 0.28 -0.07 18.07
CA ALA A 220 0.29 -1.49 17.73
C ALA A 220 0.40 -2.39 18.96
N ILE A 221 1.28 -2.05 19.90
CA ILE A 221 1.40 -2.77 21.18
C ILE A 221 0.09 -2.70 21.97
N GLN A 222 -0.50 -1.50 22.10
CA GLN A 222 -1.76 -1.31 22.83
C GLN A 222 -2.93 -2.06 22.20
N ALA A 223 -3.08 -1.98 20.87
CA ALA A 223 -4.12 -2.69 20.14
C ALA A 223 -3.93 -4.20 20.24
N ALA A 224 -2.69 -4.69 20.16
CA ALA A 224 -2.37 -6.09 20.36
C ALA A 224 -2.75 -6.57 21.76
N HIS A 225 -2.42 -5.83 22.81
CA HIS A 225 -2.84 -6.14 24.19
C HIS A 225 -4.36 -6.18 24.33
N HIS A 226 -5.08 -5.21 23.76
CA HIS A 226 -6.54 -5.15 23.83
C HIS A 226 -7.20 -6.32 23.10
N CYS A 227 -6.66 -6.75 21.96
CA CYS A 227 -7.20 -7.89 21.22
C CYS A 227 -6.77 -9.23 21.79
N GLN A 228 -5.60 -9.28 22.46
CA GLN A 228 -5.07 -10.49 23.06
C GLN A 228 -5.68 -10.79 24.41
N THR A 229 -6.28 -9.85 25.15
CA THR A 229 -6.92 -10.16 26.43
C THR A 229 -8.01 -11.20 26.26
N PRO A 230 -7.79 -12.45 26.70
CA PRO A 230 -8.87 -13.38 26.93
C PRO A 230 -9.26 -13.21 28.41
N LEU A 231 -10.43 -13.72 28.81
CA LEU A 231 -10.46 -14.37 30.12
C LEU A 231 -9.41 -15.48 30.04
N ASP A 232 -8.17 -15.26 30.51
CA ASP A 232 -7.23 -16.25 31.09
C ASP A 232 -5.75 -15.79 31.07
N SER A 233 -5.05 -16.15 32.14
CA SER A 233 -3.85 -15.52 32.70
C SER A 233 -2.51 -16.11 32.23
N SER A 234 -2.16 -15.96 30.95
CA SER A 234 -0.79 -16.29 30.48
C SER A 234 -0.28 -15.29 29.45
N GLY A 235 0.14 -14.12 29.93
CA GLY A 235 0.63 -13.01 29.09
C GLY A 235 1.98 -13.29 28.44
N SER A 236 1.97 -13.79 27.20
CA SER A 236 3.13 -13.77 26.32
C SER A 236 2.77 -13.13 24.98
N LEU A 237 3.60 -12.18 24.55
CA LEU A 237 3.43 -11.41 23.31
C LEU A 237 3.88 -12.24 22.09
N PRO A 238 3.22 -12.12 20.92
CA PRO A 238 3.71 -12.71 19.68
C PRO A 238 4.98 -11.99 19.20
N GLY A 239 6.00 -12.76 18.87
CA GLY A 239 7.37 -12.29 18.58
C GLY A 239 7.59 -11.51 17.28
N PHE A 240 6.54 -10.98 16.63
CA PHE A 240 6.69 -10.16 15.41
C PHE A 240 6.81 -8.65 15.71
N LEU A 241 6.52 -8.20 16.94
CA LEU A 241 6.60 -6.78 17.33
C LEU A 241 7.96 -6.38 17.94
N ILE A 242 9.01 -7.18 17.75
CA ILE A 242 10.34 -6.92 18.31
C ILE A 242 11.39 -7.10 17.22
N THR A 243 11.61 -6.08 16.40
CA THR A 243 12.90 -5.78 15.73
C THR A 243 12.94 -4.31 15.39
#